data_AF-A0A368DUP2-F1
#
_entry.id   AF-A0A368DUP2-F1
#
_cell.length_a   1.000
_cell.length_b   1.000
_cell.length_c   1.000
_cell.angle_alpha   90.00
_cell.angle_beta   90.00
_cell.angle_gamma   90.00
#
_symmetry.space_group_name_H-M   'P 1'
#
loop_
_entity.id
_entity.type
_entity.pdbx_description
1 polymer ?
#
loop_
_entity_poly.entity_id
_entity_poly.type
_entity_poly.pdbx_seq_one_letter_code
_entity_poly.pdbx_strand_id
1 'polypeptide(L)'
;MKSEEIIWVEQIVSGGTDAEKAFQALSVKYGPRMYTQIFRIVQNEAIAKDVLQNVFIKIWKNLSSYKRESSLYTWMYRIAHNEALTMLASESKRKHLPIDNSIIQIIPGNQALDSLEGEQVYQLLREAIDSLPEKQAIVFELKYFENQKYGEIAQLTGTSEGALKASYHIAKQKITTFLKAKLNH
;
A
#
# COMPACT_ATOMS: atom_id res chain seq x y z
N MET A 1 -18.46 21.44 -10.91
CA MET A 1 -18.64 21.05 -9.50
C MET A 1 -17.27 20.65 -8.96
N LYS A 2 -16.79 21.20 -7.84
CA LYS A 2 -15.50 20.79 -7.26
C LYS A 2 -15.59 19.32 -6.85
N SER A 3 -14.53 18.54 -7.04
CA SER A 3 -14.50 17.16 -6.52
C SER A 3 -14.57 17.18 -5.00
N GLU A 4 -15.23 16.18 -4.41
CA GLU A 4 -15.38 16.02 -2.96
C GLU A 4 -14.03 16.13 -2.22
N GLU A 5 -12.97 15.53 -2.79
CA GLU A 5 -11.61 15.59 -2.24
C GLU A 5 -11.06 17.02 -2.13
N ILE A 6 -11.37 17.89 -3.11
CA ILE A 6 -10.92 19.29 -3.08
C ILE A 6 -11.62 20.05 -1.95
N ILE A 7 -12.91 19.78 -1.73
CA ILE A 7 -13.68 20.41 -0.66
C ILE A 7 -13.10 20.01 0.70
N TRP A 8 -12.80 18.72 0.91
CA TRP A 8 -12.17 18.28 2.16
C TRP A 8 -10.82 18.91 2.39
N VAL A 9 -9.96 18.98 1.37
CA VAL A 9 -8.65 19.63 1.50
C VAL A 9 -8.80 21.10 1.90
N GLU A 10 -9.71 21.84 1.24
CA GLU A 10 -9.97 23.25 1.55
C GLU A 10 -10.50 23.43 2.99
N GLN A 11 -11.44 22.60 3.43
CA GLN A 11 -12.00 22.63 4.79
C GLN A 11 -10.94 22.32 5.85
N ILE A 12 -10.16 21.26 5.65
CA ILE A 12 -9.12 20.85 6.61
C ILE A 12 -8.04 21.91 6.74
N VAL A 13 -7.60 22.51 5.63
CA VAL A 13 -6.59 23.59 5.64
C VAL A 13 -7.13 24.87 6.29
N SER A 14 -8.43 25.15 6.16
CA SER A 14 -9.06 26.32 6.76
C SER A 14 -9.26 26.20 8.28
N GLY A 15 -9.29 24.97 8.81
CA GLY A 15 -9.45 24.70 10.24
C GLY A 15 -10.90 24.79 10.75
N GLY A 16 -11.07 24.67 12.07
CA GLY A 16 -12.38 24.73 12.74
C GLY A 16 -13.20 23.43 12.66
N THR A 17 -14.48 23.50 13.05
CA THR A 17 -15.37 22.32 13.12
C THR A 17 -15.58 21.63 11.77
N ASP A 18 -15.53 22.37 10.67
CA ASP A 18 -15.64 21.80 9.33
C ASP A 18 -14.39 21.02 8.93
N ALA A 19 -13.20 21.39 9.45
CA ALA A 19 -11.98 20.62 9.26
C ALA A 19 -12.07 19.24 9.92
N GLU A 20 -12.59 19.17 11.15
CA GLU A 20 -12.76 17.91 11.88
C GLU A 20 -13.73 16.98 11.14
N LYS A 21 -14.88 17.50 10.69
CA LYS A 21 -15.87 16.73 9.92
C LYS A 21 -15.30 16.24 8.59
N ALA A 22 -14.60 17.12 7.86
CA ALA A 22 -13.97 16.77 6.59
C ALA A 22 -12.89 15.70 6.78
N PHE A 23 -12.08 15.81 7.83
CA PHE A 23 -11.05 14.83 8.14
C PHE A 23 -11.63 13.50 8.61
N GLN A 24 -12.73 13.51 9.37
CA GLN A 24 -13.46 12.30 9.71
C GLN A 24 -13.98 11.60 8.46
N ALA A 25 -14.61 12.32 7.54
CA ALA A 25 -15.13 11.77 6.29
C ALA A 25 -13.99 11.18 5.42
N LEU A 26 -12.88 11.90 5.31
CA LEU A 26 -11.65 11.43 4.65
C LEU A 26 -11.12 10.15 5.31
N SER A 27 -11.07 10.12 6.64
CA SER A 27 -10.56 8.96 7.40
C SER A 27 -11.43 7.73 7.23
N VAL A 28 -12.76 7.89 7.24
CA VAL A 28 -13.72 6.81 6.98
C VAL A 28 -13.56 6.29 5.55
N LYS A 29 -13.39 7.17 4.56
CA LYS A 29 -13.28 6.78 3.15
C LYS A 29 -11.99 6.04 2.82
N TYR A 30 -10.84 6.51 3.31
CA TYR A 30 -9.53 5.96 2.91
C TYR A 30 -8.90 5.05 3.96
N GLY A 31 -9.36 5.09 5.21
CA GLY A 31 -8.82 4.29 6.32
C GLY A 31 -8.74 2.78 6.03
N PRO A 32 -9.83 2.12 5.58
CA PRO A 32 -9.79 0.68 5.30
C PRO A 32 -8.75 0.29 4.23
N ARG A 33 -8.60 1.13 3.20
CA ARG A 33 -7.67 0.89 2.09
C ARG A 33 -6.22 1.11 2.53
N MET A 34 -5.95 2.19 3.27
CA MET A 34 -4.63 2.44 3.85
C MET A 34 -4.26 1.38 4.88
N TYR A 35 -5.20 0.93 5.71
CA TYR A 35 -5.00 -0.17 6.65
C TYR A 35 -4.58 -1.44 5.91
N THR A 36 -5.31 -1.81 4.86
CA THR A 36 -5.00 -2.99 4.04
C THR A 36 -3.57 -2.92 3.49
N GLN A 37 -3.18 -1.77 2.92
CA GLN A 37 -1.83 -1.53 2.42
C GLN A 37 -0.77 -1.64 3.52
N ILE A 38 -0.99 -1.00 4.67
CA ILE A 38 -0.06 -1.02 5.80
C ILE A 38 0.10 -2.45 6.34
N PHE A 39 -1.01 -3.16 6.53
CA PHE A 39 -1.01 -4.54 7.02
C PHE A 39 -0.26 -5.49 6.09
N ARG A 40 -0.32 -5.26 4.76
CA ARG A 40 0.47 -6.04 3.81
C ARG A 40 1.97 -5.97 4.08
N ILE A 41 2.45 -4.80 4.50
CA ILE A 41 3.87 -4.51 4.77
C ILE A 41 4.27 -5.03 6.16
N VAL A 42 3.52 -4.69 7.21
CA VAL A 42 3.95 -4.98 8.59
C VAL A 42 3.52 -6.35 9.10
N GLN A 43 2.53 -6.97 8.45
CA GLN A 43 1.98 -8.31 8.76
C GLN A 43 1.62 -8.52 10.25
N ASN A 44 1.26 -7.45 10.94
CA ASN A 44 0.92 -7.46 12.36
C ASN A 44 -0.20 -6.44 12.61
N GLU A 45 -1.30 -6.89 13.18
CA GLU A 45 -2.51 -6.06 13.37
C GLU A 45 -2.27 -4.88 14.31
N ALA A 46 -1.61 -5.10 15.44
CA ALA A 46 -1.34 -4.05 16.42
C ALA A 46 -0.45 -2.96 15.82
N ILE A 47 0.64 -3.37 15.16
CA ILE A 47 1.55 -2.46 14.45
C ILE A 47 0.82 -1.73 13.32
N ALA A 48 -0.03 -2.42 12.57
CA ALA A 48 -0.76 -1.80 11.46
C ALA A 48 -1.73 -0.71 11.95
N LYS A 49 -2.41 -0.93 13.07
CA LYS A 49 -3.28 0.07 13.71
C LYS A 49 -2.50 1.29 14.18
N ASP A 50 -1.35 1.08 14.82
CA ASP A 50 -0.48 2.17 15.28
C ASP A 50 0.08 2.99 14.10
N VAL A 51 0.56 2.31 13.05
CA VAL A 51 1.03 2.95 11.82
C VAL A 51 -0.09 3.75 11.18
N LEU A 52 -1.31 3.20 11.06
CA LEU A 52 -2.44 3.91 10.48
C LEU A 52 -2.77 5.19 11.25
N GLN A 53 -2.71 5.14 12.58
CA GLN A 53 -2.90 6.33 13.41
C GLN A 53 -1.83 7.40 13.13
N ASN A 54 -0.55 7.01 13.10
CA ASN A 54 0.54 7.92 12.76
C ASN A 54 0.38 8.53 11.36
N VAL A 55 -0.09 7.74 10.40
CA VAL A 55 -0.37 8.18 9.02
C VAL A 55 -1.42 9.27 9.02
N PHE A 56 -2.53 9.09 9.74
CA PHE A 56 -3.55 10.14 9.85
C PHE A 56 -3.02 11.40 10.51
N ILE A 57 -2.23 11.29 11.57
CA ILE A 57 -1.57 12.46 12.21
C ILE A 57 -0.67 13.18 11.19
N LYS A 58 0.09 12.44 10.38
CA LYS A 58 0.95 13.01 9.34
C LYS A 58 0.14 13.67 8.23
N ILE A 59 -0.96 13.05 7.79
CA ILE A 59 -1.88 13.61 6.81
C ILE A 59 -2.42 14.95 7.32
N TRP A 60 -2.99 14.98 8.52
CA TRP A 60 -3.53 16.20 9.15
C TRP A 60 -2.49 17.33 9.18
N LYS A 61 -1.27 17.03 9.66
CA LYS A 61 -0.19 18.04 9.79
C LYS A 61 0.34 18.56 8.46
N ASN A 62 0.32 17.73 7.41
CA ASN A 62 0.99 18.04 6.14
C ASN A 62 0.01 18.33 5.00
N LEU A 63 -1.30 18.30 5.22
CA LEU A 63 -2.28 18.44 4.14
C LEU A 63 -2.18 19.79 3.41
N SER A 64 -1.76 20.85 4.11
CA SER A 64 -1.48 22.16 3.50
C SER A 64 -0.36 22.12 2.43
N SER A 65 0.53 21.12 2.49
CA SER A 65 1.60 20.92 1.49
C SER A 65 1.16 20.13 0.26
N TYR A 66 -0.08 19.63 0.23
CA TYR A 66 -0.60 18.85 -0.90
C TYR A 66 -0.84 19.74 -2.12
N LYS A 67 0.07 19.64 -3.10
CA LYS A 67 0.10 20.47 -4.32
C LYS A 67 -0.89 20.06 -5.41
N ARG A 68 -1.68 19.00 -5.21
CA ARG A 68 -2.65 18.47 -6.21
C ARG A 68 -1.99 18.04 -7.54
N GLU A 69 -0.72 17.68 -7.50
CA GLU A 69 0.04 17.15 -8.65
C GLU A 69 -0.30 15.67 -8.93
N SER A 70 -0.89 14.99 -7.95
CA SER A 70 -1.44 13.62 -8.02
C SER A 70 -2.81 13.59 -7.34
N SER A 71 -3.50 12.45 -7.34
CA SER A 71 -4.72 12.29 -6.55
C SER A 71 -4.44 12.41 -5.04
N LEU A 72 -5.46 12.81 -4.27
CA LEU A 72 -5.31 12.93 -2.81
C LEU A 72 -4.95 11.57 -2.21
N TYR A 73 -5.57 10.52 -2.73
CA TYR A 73 -5.28 9.15 -2.35
C TYR A 73 -3.83 8.76 -2.64
N THR A 74 -3.28 9.09 -3.81
CA THR A 74 -1.87 8.81 -4.14
C THR A 74 -0.91 9.51 -3.17
N TRP A 75 -1.22 10.76 -2.80
CA TRP A 75 -0.42 11.50 -1.83
C TRP A 75 -0.47 10.84 -0.44
N MET A 76 -1.64 10.40 0.03
CA MET A 76 -1.80 9.67 1.29
C MET A 76 -1.15 8.28 1.27
N TYR A 77 -1.25 7.55 0.14
CA TYR A 77 -0.62 6.25 -0.07
C TYR A 77 0.89 6.33 0.19
N ARG A 78 1.56 7.41 -0.26
CA ARG A 78 2.99 7.64 0.00
C ARG A 78 3.30 7.69 1.49
N ILE A 79 2.48 8.43 2.23
CA ILE A 79 2.67 8.63 3.67
C ILE A 79 2.47 7.30 4.38
N ALA A 80 1.41 6.56 4.02
CA ALA A 80 1.12 5.24 4.55
C ALA A 80 2.26 4.25 4.32
N HIS A 81 2.74 4.17 3.08
CA HIS A 81 3.81 3.28 2.68
C HIS A 81 5.11 3.57 3.44
N ASN A 82 5.54 4.83 3.46
CA ASN A 82 6.79 5.24 4.10
C ASN A 82 6.74 5.02 5.61
N GLU A 83 5.59 5.27 6.26
CA GLU A 83 5.44 5.03 7.69
C GLU A 83 5.50 3.54 8.02
N ALA A 84 4.84 2.69 7.23
CA ALA A 84 4.87 1.24 7.41
C ALA A 84 6.30 0.68 7.31
N LEU A 85 7.07 1.11 6.30
CA LEU A 85 8.46 0.70 6.13
C LEU A 85 9.36 1.20 7.27
N THR A 86 9.16 2.45 7.70
CA THR A 86 9.91 3.03 8.83
C THR A 86 9.66 2.24 10.10
N MET A 87 8.40 1.88 10.37
CA MET A 87 8.02 1.08 11.53
C MET A 87 8.63 -0.32 11.46
N LEU A 88 8.50 -1.00 10.32
CA LEU A 88 9.07 -2.34 10.11
C LEU A 88 10.59 -2.36 10.31
N ALA A 89 11.31 -1.38 9.77
CA ALA A 89 12.76 -1.24 9.96
C ALA A 89 13.13 -1.00 11.44
N SER A 90 12.31 -0.24 12.17
CA SER A 90 12.53 0.01 13.60
C SER A 90 12.33 -1.25 14.45
N GLU A 91 11.33 -2.06 14.12
CA GLU A 91 11.02 -3.32 14.80
C GLU A 91 12.10 -4.39 14.55
N SER A 92 12.61 -4.49 13.32
CA SER A 92 13.74 -5.36 13.01
C SER A 92 14.99 -5.01 13.82
N LYS A 93 15.31 -3.71 13.95
CA LYS A 93 16.44 -3.24 14.77
C LYS A 93 16.26 -3.57 16.25
N ARG A 94 15.03 -3.42 16.78
CA ARG A 94 14.70 -3.77 18.17
C ARG A 94 14.88 -5.26 18.44
N LYS A 95 14.66 -6.11 17.44
CA LYS A 95 14.74 -7.59 17.57
C LYS A 95 16.11 -8.20 17.29
N HIS A 96 17.16 -7.42 16.98
CA HIS A 96 18.51 -7.96 16.69
C HIS A 96 18.54 -9.11 15.66
N LEU A 97 17.62 -9.09 14.70
CA LEU A 97 17.63 -10.02 13.58
C LEU A 97 18.32 -9.35 12.39
N PRO A 98 19.37 -9.94 11.80
CA PRO A 98 19.80 -9.55 10.46
C PRO A 98 18.59 -9.71 9.55
N ILE A 99 18.28 -8.67 8.78
CA ILE A 99 17.25 -8.75 7.75
C ILE A 99 17.81 -9.63 6.64
N ASP A 100 17.69 -10.94 6.80
CA ASP A 100 17.57 -11.85 5.67
C ASP A 100 16.12 -11.71 5.19
N ASN A 101 15.93 -11.36 3.92
CA ASN A 101 14.64 -11.09 3.28
C ASN A 101 13.83 -12.39 3.05
N SER A 102 13.80 -13.27 4.05
CA SER A 102 13.30 -14.63 3.96
C SER A 102 12.61 -15.05 5.25
N ILE A 103 11.61 -14.30 5.72
CA ILE A 103 10.72 -14.79 6.78
C ILE A 103 9.34 -15.07 6.20
N ILE A 104 9.31 -16.19 5.48
CA ILE A 104 8.14 -17.02 5.27
C ILE A 104 7.74 -17.60 6.64
N GLN A 105 6.56 -17.24 7.15
CA GLN A 105 5.85 -18.11 8.10
C GLN A 105 4.56 -18.62 7.46
N ILE A 106 4.66 -19.84 6.94
CA ILE A 106 3.57 -20.70 6.48
C ILE A 106 2.81 -21.21 7.71
N ILE A 107 1.48 -21.12 7.70
CA ILE A 107 0.60 -21.99 8.50
C ILE A 107 -0.14 -22.91 7.52
N PRO A 108 -0.18 -24.23 7.78
CA PRO A 108 -0.53 -25.23 6.78
C PRO A 108 -2.05 -25.47 6.65
N GLY A 109 -2.51 -25.70 5.43
CA GLY A 109 -3.88 -26.10 5.12
C GLY A 109 -3.97 -26.71 3.73
N ASN A 110 -3.92 -28.04 3.69
CA ASN A 110 -3.97 -28.90 2.51
C ASN A 110 -5.39 -28.92 1.91
N GLN A 111 -5.52 -28.91 0.58
CA GLN A 111 -6.36 -29.80 -0.26
C GLN A 111 -6.95 -29.15 -1.53
N ALA A 112 -6.59 -29.78 -2.66
CA ALA A 112 -7.33 -30.00 -3.91
C ALA A 112 -7.94 -28.82 -4.72
N LEU A 113 -7.56 -28.80 -5.99
CA LEU A 113 -7.59 -27.74 -7.00
C LEU A 113 -8.94 -27.38 -7.66
N ASP A 114 -10.10 -27.73 -7.11
CA ASP A 114 -11.39 -27.46 -7.80
C ASP A 114 -12.33 -26.48 -7.07
N SER A 115 -11.86 -25.82 -6.00
CA SER A 115 -12.64 -24.81 -5.29
C SER A 115 -11.73 -23.83 -4.56
N LEU A 116 -10.92 -23.06 -5.28
CA LEU A 116 -10.21 -21.95 -4.64
C LEU A 116 -11.26 -20.92 -4.18
N GLU A 117 -11.59 -20.95 -2.90
CA GLU A 117 -12.31 -19.86 -2.24
C GLU A 117 -11.57 -18.55 -2.51
N GLY A 118 -12.28 -17.42 -2.66
CA GLY A 118 -11.66 -16.14 -2.99
C GLY A 118 -10.52 -15.74 -2.03
N GLU A 119 -10.60 -16.20 -0.78
CA GLU A 119 -9.58 -16.07 0.26
C GLU A 119 -8.25 -16.74 -0.15
N GLN A 120 -8.30 -17.95 -0.71
CA GLN A 120 -7.12 -18.71 -1.11
C GLN A 120 -6.45 -18.10 -2.34
N VAL A 121 -7.24 -17.64 -3.33
CA VAL A 121 -6.71 -16.91 -4.50
C VAL A 121 -6.00 -15.63 -4.06
N TYR A 122 -6.61 -14.90 -3.13
CA TYR A 122 -6.04 -13.67 -2.59
C TYR A 122 -4.73 -13.93 -1.84
N GLN A 123 -4.67 -15.01 -1.05
CA GLN A 123 -3.46 -15.41 -0.34
C GLN A 123 -2.32 -15.78 -1.31
N LEU A 124 -2.60 -16.57 -2.34
CA LEU A 124 -1.63 -16.93 -3.38
C LEU A 124 -1.12 -15.70 -4.15
N LEU A 125 -2.00 -14.76 -4.49
CA LEU A 125 -1.62 -13.50 -5.13
C LEU A 125 -0.70 -12.69 -4.22
N ARG A 126 -0.98 -12.66 -2.92
CA ARG A 126 -0.15 -11.96 -1.94
C ARG A 126 1.23 -12.58 -1.81
N GLU A 127 1.33 -13.90 -1.68
CA GLU A 127 2.62 -14.60 -1.69
C GLU A 127 3.44 -14.29 -2.96
N ALA A 128 2.77 -14.24 -4.11
CA ALA A 128 3.41 -13.90 -5.37
C ALA A 128 3.95 -12.46 -5.38
N ILE A 129 3.22 -11.51 -4.81
CA ILE A 129 3.64 -10.11 -4.68
C ILE A 129 4.82 -9.99 -3.69
N ASP A 130 4.75 -10.67 -2.55
CA ASP A 130 5.79 -10.66 -1.51
C ASP A 130 7.11 -11.27 -2.02
N SER A 131 7.06 -12.13 -3.04
CA SER A 131 8.26 -12.67 -3.71
C SER A 131 9.00 -11.66 -4.62
N LEU A 132 8.39 -10.51 -4.91
CA LEU A 132 8.98 -9.50 -5.77
C LEU A 132 9.99 -8.63 -4.99
N PRO A 133 11.01 -8.08 -5.68
CA PRO A 133 11.76 -6.94 -5.15
C PRO A 133 10.80 -5.82 -4.77
N GLU A 134 11.03 -5.16 -3.63
CA GLU A 134 10.15 -4.14 -3.04
C GLU A 134 9.66 -3.09 -4.05
N LYS A 135 10.58 -2.53 -4.86
CA LYS A 135 10.22 -1.56 -5.91
C LYS A 135 9.30 -2.14 -6.99
N GLN A 136 9.43 -3.42 -7.33
CA GLN A 136 8.55 -4.10 -8.27
C GLN A 136 7.17 -4.35 -7.66
N ALA A 137 7.10 -4.76 -6.39
CA ALA A 137 5.85 -4.93 -5.65
C ALA A 137 5.06 -3.62 -5.59
N ILE A 138 5.69 -2.50 -5.21
CA ILE A 138 5.05 -1.18 -5.13
C ILE A 138 4.44 -0.79 -6.49
N VAL A 139 5.20 -0.92 -7.57
CA VAL A 139 4.73 -0.56 -8.91
C VAL A 139 3.60 -1.47 -9.36
N PHE A 140 3.66 -2.76 -9.05
CA PHE A 140 2.57 -3.69 -9.31
C PHE A 140 1.31 -3.32 -8.54
N GLU A 141 1.41 -3.08 -7.24
CA GLU A 141 0.25 -2.75 -6.42
C GLU A 141 -0.43 -1.45 -6.86
N LEU A 142 0.36 -0.38 -7.02
CA LEU A 142 -0.12 0.91 -7.48
C LEU A 142 -0.76 0.83 -8.87
N LYS A 143 -0.24 -0.03 -9.75
CA LYS A 143 -0.77 -0.13 -11.10
C LYS A 143 -1.98 -1.06 -11.20
N TYR A 144 -1.96 -2.18 -10.48
CA TYR A 144 -2.96 -3.25 -10.58
C TYR A 144 -4.16 -3.01 -9.65
N PHE A 145 -3.92 -2.77 -8.36
CA PHE A 145 -5.01 -2.54 -7.39
C PHE A 145 -5.48 -1.10 -7.42
N GLU A 146 -4.57 -0.16 -7.64
CA GLU A 146 -4.87 1.27 -7.52
C GLU A 146 -5.13 1.95 -8.87
N ASN A 147 -4.92 1.24 -9.98
CA ASN A 147 -5.05 1.73 -11.35
C ASN A 147 -4.36 3.09 -11.61
N GLN A 148 -3.28 3.38 -10.89
CA GLN A 148 -2.58 4.67 -11.02
C GLN A 148 -1.92 4.82 -12.40
N LYS A 149 -1.77 6.06 -12.84
CA LYS A 149 -1.04 6.38 -14.06
C LYS A 149 0.46 6.27 -13.79
N TYR A 150 1.24 5.85 -14.79
CA TYR A 150 2.70 5.75 -14.64
C TYR A 150 3.34 7.09 -14.25
N GLY A 151 2.80 8.23 -14.72
CA GLY A 151 3.28 9.56 -14.32
C GLY A 151 3.09 9.85 -12.83
N GLU A 152 1.98 9.42 -12.23
CA GLU A 152 1.73 9.59 -10.79
C GLU A 152 2.67 8.70 -9.95
N ILE A 153 2.88 7.46 -10.41
CA ILE A 153 3.83 6.53 -9.78
C ILE A 153 5.27 7.06 -9.93
N ALA A 154 5.61 7.69 -11.06
CA ALA A 154 6.93 8.30 -11.31
C ALA A 154 7.23 9.43 -10.31
N GLN A 155 6.25 10.32 -10.09
CA GLN A 155 6.34 11.37 -9.08
C GLN A 155 6.47 10.81 -7.66
N LEU A 156 5.78 9.70 -7.38
CA LEU A 156 5.82 9.04 -6.08
C LEU A 156 7.19 8.40 -5.79
N THR A 157 7.73 7.68 -6.77
CA THR A 157 8.89 6.78 -6.61
C THR A 157 10.22 7.40 -7.05
N GLY A 158 10.20 8.59 -7.67
CA GLY A 158 11.40 9.27 -8.14
C GLY A 158 12.07 8.58 -9.33
N THR A 159 11.33 7.81 -10.12
CA THR A 159 11.83 7.10 -11.31
C THR A 159 11.06 7.48 -12.58
N SER A 160 11.59 7.16 -13.76
CA SER A 160 10.94 7.45 -15.04
C SER A 160 9.75 6.54 -15.33
N GLU A 161 8.77 7.01 -16.10
CA GLU A 161 7.65 6.17 -16.55
C GLU A 161 8.10 4.95 -17.35
N GLY A 162 9.18 5.09 -18.14
CA GLY A 162 9.75 3.98 -18.91
C GLY A 162 10.26 2.86 -18.00
N ALA A 163 11.00 3.22 -16.95
CA ALA A 163 11.46 2.27 -15.94
C ALA A 163 10.30 1.62 -15.20
N LEU A 164 9.23 2.36 -14.91
CA LEU A 164 8.04 1.83 -14.27
C LEU A 164 7.25 0.85 -15.15
N LYS A 165 7.10 1.13 -16.44
CA LYS A 165 6.46 0.22 -17.41
C LYS A 165 7.22 -1.11 -17.50
N ALA A 166 8.55 -1.04 -17.58
CA ALA A 166 9.41 -2.23 -17.58
C ALA A 166 9.28 -3.00 -16.25
N SER A 167 9.37 -2.28 -15.11
CA SER A 167 9.23 -2.86 -13.77
C SER A 167 7.88 -3.57 -13.60
N TYR A 168 6.77 -2.94 -14.02
CA TYR A 168 5.43 -3.52 -13.97
C TYR A 168 5.32 -4.80 -14.82
N HIS A 169 5.85 -4.76 -16.05
CA HIS A 169 5.82 -5.92 -16.94
C HIS A 169 6.58 -7.12 -16.34
N ILE A 170 7.78 -6.87 -15.78
CA ILE A 170 8.59 -7.90 -15.11
C ILE A 170 7.85 -8.44 -13.87
N ALA A 171 7.28 -7.56 -13.05
CA ALA A 171 6.50 -7.95 -11.88
C ALA A 171 5.33 -8.87 -12.26
N LYS A 172 4.56 -8.49 -13.28
CA LYS A 172 3.43 -9.28 -13.79
C LYS A 172 3.88 -10.67 -14.28
N GLN A 173 5.01 -10.74 -14.99
CA GLN A 173 5.55 -12.02 -15.45
C GLN A 173 5.95 -12.92 -14.28
N LYS A 174 6.67 -12.39 -13.28
CA LYS A 174 7.07 -13.15 -12.09
C LYS A 174 5.87 -13.67 -11.30
N ILE A 175 4.87 -12.83 -11.07
CA ILE A 175 3.62 -13.24 -10.40
C ILE A 175 2.94 -14.35 -11.20
N THR A 176 2.83 -14.19 -12.53
CA THR A 176 2.20 -15.19 -13.39
C THR A 176 2.93 -16.53 -13.32
N THR A 177 4.27 -16.51 -13.33
CA THR A 177 5.10 -17.71 -13.21
C THR A 177 4.93 -18.37 -11.83
N PHE A 178 4.91 -17.59 -10.75
CA PHE A 178 4.70 -18.09 -9.40
C PHE A 178 3.34 -18.77 -9.26
N LEU A 179 2.26 -18.10 -9.72
CA LEU A 179 0.91 -18.65 -9.66
C LEU A 179 0.79 -19.92 -10.51
N LYS A 180 1.34 -19.96 -11.72
CA LYS A 180 1.35 -21.17 -12.55
C LYS A 180 2.08 -22.34 -11.87
N ALA A 181 3.21 -22.08 -11.23
CA ALA A 181 3.95 -23.12 -10.51
C ALA A 181 3.13 -23.68 -9.33
N LYS A 182 2.45 -22.81 -8.58
CA LYS A 182 1.64 -23.20 -7.42
C LYS A 182 0.30 -23.84 -7.77
N LEU A 183 -0.28 -23.53 -8.94
CA LEU A 183 -1.57 -24.05 -9.39
C LEU A 183 -1.46 -25.33 -10.22
N ASN A 184 -0.27 -25.67 -10.72
CA ASN A 184 -0.01 -26.89 -11.50
C ASN A 184 0.54 -28.05 -10.64
N HIS A 185 0.49 -27.93 -9.32
CA HIS A 185 0.86 -28.94 -8.32
C HIS A 185 -0.33 -29.19 -7.40
#